data_AF-A0A401TQQ2-F1
#
_entry.id   AF-A0A401TQQ2-F1
#
_cell.length_a   1.000
_cell.length_b   1.000
_cell.length_c   1.000
_cell.angle_alpha   90.00
_cell.angle_beta   90.00
_cell.angle_gamma   90.00
#
_symmetry.space_group_name_H-M   'P 1'
#
loop_
_entity.id
_entity.type
_entity.pdbx_description
1 polymer ?
#
loop_
_entity_poly.entity_id
_entity_poly.type
_entity_poly.pdbx_seq_one_letter_code
_entity_poly.pdbx_strand_id
1 'polypeptide(L)'
;MKSNEQARGTPLAGLAVKVTDGFFLVGLSNVDADRSRNLQLLKERSWFDVPLVYTNQRRAIIAIEKGAPGERAFNDAFAAWGE
;
A
#
# COMPACT_ATOMS: atom_id res chain seq x y z
N MET A 1 5.25 3.26 -0.54
CA MET A 1 5.30 3.98 0.75
C MET A 1 6.24 5.16 0.67
N LYS A 2 5.86 6.32 1.21
CA LYS A 2 6.60 7.58 1.15
C LYS A 2 6.77 8.20 2.54
N SER A 3 7.81 9.01 2.71
CA SER A 3 8.01 9.84 3.90
C SER A 3 7.15 11.11 3.91
N ASN A 4 6.78 11.64 2.74
CA ASN A 4 5.89 12.78 2.56
C ASN A 4 5.21 12.70 1.19
N GLU A 5 4.27 13.59 0.90
CA GLU A 5 3.46 13.54 -0.32
C GLU A 5 4.29 13.59 -1.62
N GLN A 6 5.34 14.42 -1.67
CA GLN A 6 6.14 14.65 -2.88
C GLN A 6 7.29 13.65 -3.07
N ALA A 7 7.65 12.91 -2.01
CA ALA A 7 8.77 11.98 -2.06
C ALA A 7 8.52 10.81 -3.02
N ARG A 8 9.57 10.31 -3.65
CA ARG A 8 9.46 9.06 -4.42
C ARG A 8 9.24 7.90 -3.45
N GLY A 9 8.17 7.14 -3.67
CA GLY A 9 7.85 6.01 -2.82
C GLY A 9 8.68 4.76 -3.11
N THR A 10 8.88 3.95 -2.07
CA THR A 10 9.37 2.58 -2.20
C THR A 10 8.17 1.66 -2.49
N PRO A 11 8.21 0.85 -3.58
CA PRO A 11 7.13 -0.09 -3.87
C PRO A 11 7.12 -1.23 -2.86
N LEU A 12 5.91 -1.67 -2.51
CA LEU A 12 5.70 -2.91 -1.78
C LEU A 12 5.86 -4.09 -2.74
N ALA A 13 6.44 -5.18 -2.25
CA ALA A 13 6.53 -6.43 -3.00
C ALA A 13 5.18 -7.12 -3.00
N GLY A 14 4.57 -7.30 -4.17
CA GLY A 14 3.25 -7.89 -4.31
C GLY A 14 2.74 -7.89 -5.74
N LEU A 15 1.52 -8.39 -5.92
CA LEU A 15 0.81 -8.45 -7.19
C LEU A 15 -0.56 -7.79 -7.05
N ALA A 16 -0.94 -6.98 -8.03
CA ALA A 16 -2.29 -6.43 -8.14
C ALA A 16 -3.02 -7.11 -9.31
N VAL A 17 -4.24 -7.57 -9.07
CA VAL A 17 -5.11 -8.18 -10.09
C VAL A 17 -6.45 -7.47 -10.15
N LYS A 18 -6.97 -7.30 -11.37
CA LYS A 18 -8.35 -6.84 -11.58
C LYS A 18 -9.27 -8.06 -11.48
N VAL A 19 -10.21 -8.04 -10.53
CA VAL A 19 -11.19 -9.13 -10.38
C VAL A 19 -12.42 -8.84 -11.24
N THR A 20 -12.98 -7.63 -11.09
CA THR A 20 -14.11 -7.13 -11.90
C THR A 20 -13.93 -5.63 -12.15
N ASP A 21 -14.84 -5.01 -12.90
CA ASP A 21 -14.83 -3.56 -13.08
C ASP A 21 -14.94 -2.84 -11.73
N GLY A 22 -14.03 -1.89 -11.50
CA GLY A 22 -13.94 -1.14 -10.24
C GLY A 22 -13.41 -1.92 -9.04
N PHE A 23 -13.13 -3.23 -9.16
CA PHE A 23 -12.68 -4.07 -8.05
C PHE A 23 -11.31 -4.69 -8.33
N PHE A 24 -10.35 -4.37 -7.47
CA PHE A 24 -8.96 -4.82 -7.57
C PHE A 24 -8.55 -5.47 -6.26
N LEU A 25 -7.80 -6.57 -6.36
CA LEU A 25 -7.20 -7.23 -5.23
C LEU A 25 -5.68 -7.07 -5.31
N VAL A 26 -5.08 -6.66 -4.21
CA VAL A 26 -3.62 -6.53 -4.07
C VAL A 26 -3.15 -7.54 -3.04
N GLY A 27 -2.40 -8.54 -3.50
CA GLY A 27 -1.74 -9.51 -2.63
C GLY A 27 -0.29 -9.10 -2.42
N LEU A 28 0.16 -9.05 -1.16
CA LEU A 28 1.58 -8.84 -0.86
C LEU A 28 2.34 -10.17 -0.91
N SER A 29 3.63 -10.10 -1.23
CA SER A 29 4.51 -11.26 -1.28
C SER A 29 4.57 -11.97 0.08
N ASN A 30 4.54 -13.30 0.06
CA ASN A 30 4.69 -14.16 1.24
C ASN A 30 6.14 -14.66 1.42
N VAL A 31 7.10 -14.16 0.63
CA VAL A 31 8.52 -14.44 0.87
C VAL A 31 8.95 -13.67 2.12
N ASP A 32 9.61 -14.33 3.08
CA ASP A 32 9.90 -13.75 4.40
C ASP A 32 10.62 -12.40 4.34
N ALA A 33 11.62 -12.27 3.45
CA ALA A 33 12.35 -11.02 3.24
C ALA A 33 11.45 -9.89 2.72
N ASP A 34 10.54 -10.21 1.80
CA ASP A 34 9.58 -9.25 1.25
C ASP A 34 8.51 -8.87 2.26
N ARG A 35 7.99 -9.85 3.01
CA ARG A 35 7.00 -9.64 4.07
C ARG A 35 7.55 -8.72 5.14
N SER A 36 8.73 -9.01 5.68
CA SER A 36 9.39 -8.18 6.70
C SER A 36 9.60 -6.74 6.21
N ARG A 37 10.11 -6.57 4.98
CA ARG A 37 10.27 -5.26 4.35
C ARG A 37 8.93 -4.53 4.16
N ASN A 38 7.91 -5.23 3.67
CA ASN A 38 6.59 -4.65 3.45
C ASN A 38 5.98 -4.17 4.77
N LEU A 39 6.02 -5.00 5.81
CA LEU A 39 5.54 -4.66 7.15
C LEU A 39 6.28 -3.44 7.70
N GLN A 40 7.61 -3.41 7.59
CA GLN A 40 8.39 -2.25 8.00
C GLN A 40 7.96 -0.98 7.28
N LEU A 41 7.84 -1.03 5.95
CA LEU A 41 7.40 0.11 5.15
C LEU A 41 5.98 0.54 5.52
N LEU A 42 5.08 -0.41 5.80
CA LEU A 42 3.71 -0.13 6.20
C LEU A 42 3.61 0.39 7.64
N LYS A 43 4.55 0.08 8.54
CA LYS A 43 4.58 0.60 9.93
C LYS A 43 5.24 1.98 10.01
N GLU A 44 6.33 2.19 9.28
CA GLU A 44 7.16 3.40 9.44
C GLU A 44 6.74 4.57 8.56
N ARG A 45 5.95 4.33 7.51
CA ARG A 45 5.61 5.35 6.51
C ARG A 45 4.14 5.71 6.60
N SER A 46 3.88 7.01 6.66
CA SER A 46 2.53 7.57 6.79
C SER A 46 1.81 7.78 5.45
N TRP A 47 2.55 7.74 4.34
CA TRP A 47 2.03 7.97 3.00
C TRP A 47 2.18 6.77 2.07
N PHE A 48 1.21 6.56 1.20
CA PHE A 48 1.31 5.59 0.12
C PHE A 48 0.62 6.07 -1.15
N ASP A 49 1.09 5.55 -2.28
CA ASP A 49 0.56 5.86 -3.59
C ASP A 49 -0.12 4.63 -4.17
N VAL A 50 -1.27 4.85 -4.81
CA VAL A 50 -1.96 3.86 -5.62
C VAL A 50 -1.93 4.35 -7.07
N PRO A 51 -1.01 3.82 -7.90
CA PRO A 51 -1.01 4.08 -9.34
C PRO A 51 -2.23 3.42 -9.99
N LEU A 52 -2.92 4.16 -10.84
CA LEU A 52 -4.11 3.72 -11.56
C LEU A 52 -3.93 3.97 -13.06
N VAL A 53 -4.52 3.08 -13.86
CA VAL A 53 -4.64 3.26 -15.31
C VAL A 53 -6.13 3.31 -15.64
N TYR A 54 -6.58 4.43 -16.19
CA TYR A 54 -7.96 4.60 -16.63
C TYR A 54 -8.24 3.78 -17.89
N THR A 55 -9.52 3.59 -18.20
CA THR A 55 -9.99 2.89 -19.41
C THR A 55 -9.48 3.53 -20.71
N ASN A 56 -9.22 4.85 -20.69
CA ASN A 56 -8.62 5.59 -21.79
C ASN A 56 -7.08 5.57 -21.79
N GLN A 57 -6.44 4.65 -21.07
CA GLN A 57 -4.98 4.50 -20.92
C GLN A 57 -4.26 5.65 -20.21
N ARG A 58 -4.98 6.66 -19.71
CA ARG A 58 -4.38 7.72 -18.90
C ARG A 58 -3.96 7.17 -17.55
N ARG A 59 -2.77 7.57 -17.10
CA ARG A 59 -2.22 7.20 -15.79
C ARG A 59 -2.56 8.27 -14.75
N ALA A 60 -2.92 7.83 -13.55
CA ALA A 60 -3.10 8.68 -12.39
C ALA A 60 -2.46 8.04 -11.17
N ILE A 61 -2.24 8.85 -10.14
CA ILE A 61 -1.77 8.40 -8.84
C ILE A 61 -2.73 8.98 -7.81
N ILE A 62 -3.21 8.14 -6.91
CA ILE A 62 -3.87 8.59 -5.68
C ILE A 62 -2.81 8.54 -4.58
N ALA A 63 -2.46 9.70 -4.03
CA ALA A 63 -1.64 9.80 -2.84
C ALA A 63 -2.55 9.80 -1.61
N ILE A 64 -2.31 8.87 -0.69
CA ILE A 64 -3.09 8.72 0.54
C ILE A 64 -2.16 8.91 1.72
N GLU A 65 -2.52 9.84 2.60
CA GLU A 65 -1.99 9.92 3.95
C GLU A 65 -2.88 9.09 4.87
N LYS A 66 -2.28 8.25 5.69
CA LYS A 66 -3.03 7.50 6.71
C LYS A 66 -3.65 8.44 7.75
N GLY A 67 -2.90 9.46 8.19
CA GLY A 67 -3.23 10.28 9.34
C GLY A 67 -3.42 9.46 10.61
N ALA A 68 -3.88 10.09 11.69
CA ALA A 68 -4.20 9.41 12.94
C ALA A 68 -5.20 8.22 12.80
N PRO A 69 -6.31 8.32 12.04
CA PRO A 69 -7.26 7.21 11.92
C PRO A 69 -6.69 6.05 11.11
N GLY A 70 -5.94 6.33 10.04
CA GLY A 70 -5.30 5.28 9.24
C GLY A 70 -4.20 4.57 10.00
N GLU A 71 -3.34 5.29 10.74
CA GLU A 71 -2.31 4.63 11.56
C GLU A 71 -2.94 3.70 12.61
N ARG A 72 -4.07 4.10 13.23
CA ARG A 72 -4.81 3.22 14.13
C ARG A 72 -5.31 1.97 13.40
N ALA A 73 -5.94 2.12 12.23
CA ALA A 73 -6.46 0.99 11.47
C ALA A 73 -5.34 -0.01 11.07
N PHE A 74 -4.17 0.49 10.68
CA PHE A 74 -3.02 -0.36 10.38
C PHE A 74 -2.50 -1.07 11.64
N ASN A 75 -2.36 -0.36 12.75
CA ASN A 75 -1.90 -0.95 14.01
C ASN A 75 -2.85 -2.03 14.54
N ASP A 76 -4.17 -1.80 14.48
CA ASP A 76 -5.18 -2.78 14.89
C ASP A 76 -5.11 -4.03 14.01
N ALA A 77 -4.90 -3.86 12.69
CA ALA A 77 -4.73 -4.97 11.77
C ALA A 77 -3.45 -5.78 12.06
N PHE A 78 -2.31 -5.11 12.28
CA PHE A 78 -1.06 -5.78 12.64
C PHE A 78 -1.15 -6.53 13.95
N ALA A 79 -1.78 -5.93 14.97
CA ALA A 79 -2.00 -6.60 16.25
C ALA A 79 -2.86 -7.86 16.09
N ALA A 80 -3.93 -7.81 15.28
CA ALA A 80 -4.77 -8.96 15.00
C ALA A 80 -4.05 -10.07 14.23
N TRP A 81 -3.03 -9.74 13.43
CA TRP A 81 -2.22 -10.70 12.67
C TRP A 81 -0.99 -11.22 13.44
N GLY A 82 -0.69 -10.64 14.61
CA GLY A 82 0.48 -10.99 15.42
C GLY A 82 1.79 -10.40 14.88
N GLU A 83 1.73 -9.24 14.22
CA GLU A 83 2.85 -8.57 13.54
C GLU A 83 3.49 -7.44 14.32
#